data_AF-A0A4Q2X391-F1
#
_entry.id   AF-A0A4Q2X391-F1
#
_cell.length_a   1.000
_cell.length_b   1.000
_cell.length_c   1.000
_cell.angle_alpha   90.00
_cell.angle_beta   90.00
_cell.angle_gamma   90.00
#
_symmetry.space_group_name_H-M   'P 1'
#
loop_
_entity.id
_entity.type
_entity.pdbx_description
1 polymer ?
#
loop_
_entity_poly.entity_id
_entity_poly.type
_entity_poly.pdbx_seq_one_letter_code
_entity_poly.pdbx_strand_id
1 'polypeptide(L)'
;MRFLITRLLPFFCLSALPLAAQPAFHAWAERPVMGWNSWDFYGTSINEAKTKAQTDYMAANLLPHGWNLITVDIQWYEPNATGFNYNANATLVMDAWGRLTPATNRFPSAANGAGFKPLADYIHAKGLKFGIHMMRGIPRQAWQQNLPVKGTPYFAKDIADLTSTCSWNPDMYGVDMTKPGAQAYYDSIMELVASWEVDFVKIDDLSRPYHLKEIEAIRKAIDKTGR
;
A
#
# COMPACT_ATOMS: atom_id res chain seq x y z
N MET A 1 39.39 59.39 43.12
CA MET A 1 39.11 57.95 42.95
C MET A 1 37.96 57.80 41.96
N ARG A 2 38.21 57.34 40.72
CA ARG A 2 37.18 57.05 39.71
C ARG A 2 36.81 55.57 39.81
N PHE A 3 35.54 55.27 40.08
CA PHE A 3 35.02 53.90 40.08
C PHE A 3 34.74 53.46 38.64
N LEU A 4 35.38 52.37 38.20
CA LEU A 4 35.12 51.71 36.93
C LEU A 4 33.91 50.78 37.11
N ILE A 5 32.79 51.05 36.45
CA ILE A 5 31.63 50.16 36.39
C ILE A 5 31.80 49.25 35.18
N THR A 6 32.20 48.00 35.40
CA THR A 6 32.20 46.93 34.39
C THR A 6 30.79 46.42 34.18
N ARG A 7 30.18 46.75 33.02
CA ARG A 7 28.91 46.14 32.60
C ARG A 7 29.18 44.74 32.04
N LEU A 8 28.75 43.71 32.76
CA LEU A 8 28.65 42.34 32.26
C LEU A 8 27.46 42.27 31.28
N LEU A 9 27.74 42.02 29.99
CA LEU A 9 26.70 41.63 29.05
C LEU A 9 26.34 40.15 29.28
N PRO A 10 25.05 39.79 29.39
CA PRO A 10 24.64 38.40 29.49
C PRO A 10 24.88 37.70 28.15
N PHE A 11 25.68 36.64 28.19
CA PHE A 11 25.90 35.74 27.07
C PHE A 11 24.63 34.90 26.86
N PHE A 12 23.75 35.33 25.96
CA PHE A 12 22.61 34.51 25.53
C PHE A 12 23.14 33.38 24.65
N CYS A 13 23.26 32.19 25.23
CA CYS A 13 23.52 30.96 24.48
C CYS A 13 22.24 30.62 23.70
N LEU A 14 22.19 30.94 22.40
CA LEU A 14 21.14 30.42 21.52
C LEU A 14 21.31 28.88 21.46
N SER A 15 20.45 28.17 22.19
CA SER A 15 20.27 26.74 22.01
C SER A 15 19.68 26.49 20.62
N ALA A 16 20.52 26.04 19.69
CA ALA A 16 20.05 25.53 18.41
C ALA A 16 19.18 24.30 18.69
N LEU A 17 17.87 24.43 18.47
CA LEU A 17 16.95 23.30 18.50
C LEU A 17 17.42 22.29 17.43
N PRO A 18 17.57 21.00 17.78
CA PRO A 18 17.96 19.99 16.79
C PRO A 18 16.88 19.94 15.70
N LEU A 19 17.31 20.10 14.45
CA LEU A 19 16.44 19.90 13.29
C LEU A 19 15.92 18.46 13.35
N ALA A 20 14.60 18.29 13.35
CA ALA A 20 14.00 16.95 13.35
C ALA A 20 14.57 16.15 12.18
N ALA A 21 15.14 14.97 12.47
CA ALA A 21 15.65 14.08 11.44
C ALA A 21 14.51 13.74 10.47
N GLN A 22 14.80 13.81 9.17
CA GLN A 22 13.79 13.42 8.18
C GLN A 22 13.44 11.93 8.35
N PRO A 23 12.16 11.54 8.19
CA PRO A 23 11.76 10.15 8.23
C PRO A 23 12.55 9.31 7.22
N ALA A 24 12.97 8.10 7.62
CA ALA A 24 13.78 7.22 6.78
C ALA A 24 13.15 6.93 5.41
N PHE A 25 11.81 6.93 5.32
CA PHE A 25 11.09 6.65 4.08
C PHE A 25 11.25 7.74 3.00
N HIS A 26 11.70 8.94 3.34
CA HIS A 26 12.00 9.97 2.34
C HIS A 26 13.12 9.52 1.39
N ALA A 27 14.09 8.75 1.90
CA ALA A 27 15.19 8.22 1.10
C ALA A 27 14.74 7.14 0.08
N TRP A 28 13.52 6.58 0.23
CA TRP A 28 13.01 5.55 -0.68
C TRP A 28 12.56 6.14 -2.04
N ALA A 29 12.28 7.45 -2.07
CA ALA A 29 11.81 8.19 -3.23
C ALA A 29 12.39 9.61 -3.27
N GLU A 30 13.72 9.73 -3.28
CA GLU A 30 14.44 11.03 -3.36
C GLU A 30 14.12 11.82 -4.65
N ARG A 31 13.62 11.12 -5.68
CA ARG A 31 13.12 11.70 -6.92
C ARG A 31 11.70 11.19 -7.19
N PRO A 32 10.88 11.95 -7.95
CA PRO A 32 9.57 11.47 -8.38
C PRO A 32 9.68 10.08 -9.01
N VAL A 33 8.82 9.16 -8.59
CA VAL A 33 8.78 7.79 -9.10
C VAL A 33 8.37 7.81 -10.57
N MET A 34 9.12 7.12 -11.43
CA MET A 34 8.87 7.02 -12.86
C MET A 34 8.51 5.58 -13.22
N GLY A 35 7.35 5.38 -13.84
CA GLY A 35 6.87 4.04 -14.15
C GLY A 35 5.61 4.00 -14.99
N TRP A 36 5.09 2.80 -15.15
CA TRP A 36 3.86 2.48 -15.84
C TRP A 36 2.83 1.97 -14.85
N ASN A 37 1.56 2.31 -15.11
CA ASN A 37 0.42 1.87 -14.32
C ASN A 37 -0.66 1.34 -15.28
N SER A 38 -1.35 0.26 -14.87
CA SER A 38 -2.29 -0.42 -15.76
C SER A 38 -3.62 0.27 -16.00
N TRP A 39 -4.02 1.25 -15.17
CA TRP A 39 -5.37 1.80 -15.13
C TRP A 39 -5.84 2.37 -16.47
N ASP A 40 -5.10 3.31 -17.06
CA ASP A 40 -5.59 4.06 -18.23
C ASP A 40 -5.83 3.19 -19.48
N PHE A 41 -5.16 2.03 -19.55
CA PHE A 41 -5.28 1.14 -20.71
C PHE A 41 -6.13 -0.10 -20.42
N TYR A 42 -5.98 -0.68 -19.22
CA TYR A 42 -6.63 -1.96 -18.88
C TYR A 42 -7.73 -1.82 -17.83
N GLY A 43 -7.90 -0.65 -17.21
CA GLY A 43 -8.78 -0.45 -16.07
C GLY A 43 -8.53 -1.51 -15.00
N THR A 44 -9.60 -2.22 -14.64
CA THR A 44 -9.60 -3.31 -13.64
C THR A 44 -9.13 -4.65 -14.20
N SER A 45 -8.87 -4.77 -15.51
CA SER A 45 -8.77 -6.04 -16.25
C SER A 45 -7.36 -6.47 -16.69
N ILE A 46 -6.31 -5.84 -16.15
CA ILE A 46 -4.92 -6.26 -16.38
C ILE A 46 -4.71 -7.73 -15.95
N ASN A 47 -3.81 -8.44 -16.63
CA ASN A 47 -3.46 -9.82 -16.30
C ASN A 47 -1.93 -10.02 -16.37
N GLU A 48 -1.44 -11.17 -15.90
CA GLU A 48 0.00 -11.44 -15.77
C GLU A 48 0.74 -11.35 -17.10
N ALA A 49 0.19 -11.91 -18.18
CA ALA A 49 0.82 -11.88 -19.50
C ALA A 49 1.00 -10.44 -20.01
N LYS A 50 -0.03 -9.60 -19.85
CA LYS A 50 0.02 -8.18 -20.20
C LYS A 50 1.02 -7.42 -19.32
N THR A 51 1.06 -7.69 -18.01
CA THR A 51 2.04 -7.07 -17.10
C THR A 51 3.47 -7.44 -17.51
N LYS A 52 3.73 -8.71 -17.84
CA LYS A 52 5.04 -9.16 -18.34
C LYS A 52 5.42 -8.47 -19.64
N ALA A 53 4.49 -8.29 -20.58
CA ALA A 53 4.75 -7.55 -21.81
C ALA A 53 5.14 -6.08 -21.57
N GLN A 54 4.50 -5.38 -20.61
CA GLN A 54 4.90 -4.01 -20.24
C GLN A 54 6.26 -3.98 -19.54
N THR A 55 6.54 -5.00 -18.73
CA THR A 55 7.83 -5.19 -18.05
C THR A 55 8.96 -5.34 -19.08
N ASP A 56 8.78 -6.23 -20.06
CA ASP A 56 9.77 -6.47 -21.11
C ASP A 56 10.01 -5.22 -21.96
N TYR A 57 8.94 -4.48 -22.31
CA TYR A 57 9.06 -3.23 -23.06
C TYR A 57 9.82 -2.16 -22.27
N MET A 58 9.47 -1.94 -21.00
CA MET A 58 10.13 -0.95 -20.15
C MET A 58 11.60 -1.29 -19.94
N ALA A 59 11.92 -2.56 -19.66
CA ALA A 59 13.29 -3.00 -19.47
C ALA A 59 14.16 -2.78 -20.70
N ALA A 60 13.63 -3.07 -21.90
CA ALA A 60 14.37 -2.92 -23.15
C ALA A 60 14.52 -1.46 -23.61
N ASN A 61 13.53 -0.59 -23.34
CA ASN A 61 13.44 0.71 -24.00
C ASN A 61 13.46 1.92 -23.07
N LEU A 62 13.03 1.78 -21.82
CA LEU A 62 12.79 2.93 -20.92
C LEU A 62 13.62 2.89 -19.64
N LEU A 63 14.10 1.71 -19.24
CA LEU A 63 14.98 1.55 -18.07
C LEU A 63 16.25 2.41 -18.15
N PRO A 64 16.97 2.51 -19.30
CA PRO A 64 18.12 3.43 -19.42
C PRO A 64 17.77 4.91 -19.22
N HIS A 65 16.48 5.27 -19.31
CA HIS A 65 15.96 6.62 -19.13
C HIS A 65 15.32 6.84 -17.75
N GLY A 66 15.46 5.88 -16.82
CA GLY A 66 15.02 6.00 -15.42
C GLY A 66 13.60 5.52 -15.14
N TRP A 67 12.85 5.01 -16.13
CA TRP A 67 11.55 4.38 -15.89
C TRP A 67 11.75 2.98 -15.34
N ASN A 68 11.36 2.75 -14.08
CA ASN A 68 11.67 1.50 -13.42
C ASN A 68 10.53 0.90 -12.58
N LEU A 69 9.34 1.50 -12.54
CA LEU A 69 8.21 0.93 -11.80
C LEU A 69 7.14 0.35 -12.73
N ILE A 70 6.74 -0.90 -12.50
CA ILE A 70 5.56 -1.53 -13.11
C ILE A 70 4.48 -1.68 -12.04
N THR A 71 3.33 -1.00 -12.21
CA THR A 71 2.21 -1.03 -11.25
C THR A 71 1.00 -1.78 -11.82
N VAL A 72 0.55 -2.81 -11.10
CA VAL A 72 -0.77 -3.44 -11.31
C VAL A 72 -1.81 -2.63 -10.52
N ASP A 73 -2.70 -1.94 -11.23
CA ASP A 73 -3.73 -1.10 -10.62
C ASP A 73 -4.92 -1.94 -10.10
N ILE A 74 -5.97 -1.26 -9.64
CA ILE A 74 -7.03 -1.75 -8.76
C ILE A 74 -7.70 -3.06 -9.22
N GLN A 75 -8.26 -3.78 -8.25
CA GLN A 75 -9.09 -4.98 -8.45
C GLN A 75 -8.37 -6.16 -9.08
N TRP A 76 -7.05 -6.28 -8.95
CA TRP A 76 -6.32 -7.52 -9.26
C TRP A 76 -6.81 -8.75 -8.49
N TYR A 77 -7.54 -8.54 -7.39
CA TYR A 77 -8.20 -9.55 -6.56
C TYR A 77 -9.61 -9.92 -7.04
N GLU A 78 -10.19 -9.21 -8.03
CA GLU A 78 -11.51 -9.52 -8.58
C GLU A 78 -11.39 -10.38 -9.85
N PRO A 79 -11.85 -11.63 -9.84
CA PRO A 79 -11.64 -12.56 -10.96
C PRO A 79 -12.43 -12.18 -12.22
N ASN A 80 -13.56 -11.48 -12.06
CA ASN A 80 -14.50 -11.13 -13.14
C ASN A 80 -14.44 -9.65 -13.53
N ALA A 81 -13.42 -8.92 -13.06
CA ALA A 81 -13.23 -7.51 -13.39
C ALA A 81 -13.01 -7.31 -14.90
N THR A 82 -13.78 -6.38 -15.48
CA THR A 82 -13.70 -6.04 -16.91
C THR A 82 -13.81 -4.54 -17.13
N GLY A 83 -12.94 -3.99 -17.98
CA GLY A 83 -13.00 -2.57 -18.35
C GLY A 83 -12.73 -1.64 -17.16
N PHE A 84 -13.54 -0.59 -17.02
CA PHE A 84 -13.35 0.49 -16.03
C PHE A 84 -14.41 0.51 -14.94
N ASN A 85 -15.37 -0.42 -14.98
CA ASN A 85 -16.47 -0.48 -14.03
C ASN A 85 -16.16 -1.43 -12.88
N TYR A 86 -16.76 -1.15 -11.72
CA TYR A 86 -16.67 -1.97 -10.51
C TYR A 86 -17.96 -2.77 -10.32
N ASN A 87 -17.85 -4.08 -10.11
CA ASN A 87 -19.03 -4.93 -9.90
C ASN A 87 -19.50 -4.83 -8.45
N ALA A 88 -20.72 -4.32 -8.23
CA ALA A 88 -21.28 -4.08 -6.89
C ALA A 88 -21.32 -5.29 -5.95
N ASN A 89 -21.42 -6.50 -6.52
CA ASN A 89 -21.54 -7.76 -5.77
C ASN A 89 -20.42 -8.75 -6.15
N ALA A 90 -19.23 -8.22 -6.46
CA ALA A 90 -18.08 -9.04 -6.78
C ALA A 90 -17.74 -10.01 -5.65
N THR A 91 -17.44 -11.27 -6.01
CA THR A 91 -16.78 -12.20 -5.08
C THR A 91 -15.28 -12.00 -5.23
N LEU A 92 -14.65 -11.47 -4.18
CA LEU A 92 -13.23 -11.13 -4.19
C LEU A 92 -12.40 -12.33 -3.74
N VAL A 93 -11.21 -12.49 -4.34
CA VAL A 93 -10.25 -13.51 -3.92
C VAL A 93 -9.53 -13.02 -2.66
N MET A 94 -9.64 -13.80 -1.59
CA MET A 94 -9.08 -13.50 -0.27
C MET A 94 -8.50 -14.74 0.38
N ASP A 95 -7.55 -14.55 1.29
CA ASP A 95 -7.08 -15.60 2.18
C ASP A 95 -7.98 -15.77 3.42
N ALA A 96 -7.62 -16.73 4.28
CA ALA A 96 -8.37 -17.06 5.50
C ALA A 96 -8.38 -15.94 6.56
N TRP A 97 -7.59 -14.89 6.38
CA TRP A 97 -7.46 -13.76 7.31
C TRP A 97 -8.13 -12.48 6.77
N GLY A 98 -8.91 -12.60 5.68
CA GLY A 98 -9.60 -11.47 5.06
C GLY A 98 -8.67 -10.54 4.26
N ARG A 99 -7.47 -11.00 3.88
CA ARG A 99 -6.53 -10.23 3.06
C ARG A 99 -6.77 -10.57 1.59
N LEU A 100 -6.90 -9.56 0.74
CA LEU A 100 -7.10 -9.74 -0.70
C LEU A 100 -5.85 -10.39 -1.34
N THR A 101 -6.07 -11.34 -2.25
CA THR A 101 -5.00 -12.07 -2.95
C THR A 101 -5.27 -12.10 -4.47
N PRO A 102 -4.25 -12.27 -5.32
CA PRO A 102 -4.42 -12.17 -6.77
C PRO A 102 -5.39 -13.20 -7.31
N ALA A 103 -6.28 -12.77 -8.19
CA ALA A 103 -7.19 -13.66 -8.88
C ALA A 103 -6.41 -14.58 -9.83
N THR A 104 -6.33 -15.87 -9.51
CA THR A 104 -5.44 -16.83 -10.19
C THR A 104 -5.82 -17.11 -11.64
N ASN A 105 -7.06 -16.82 -12.04
CA ASN A 105 -7.48 -16.85 -13.45
C ASN A 105 -6.80 -15.73 -14.28
N ARG A 106 -6.41 -14.62 -13.65
CA ARG A 106 -5.71 -13.49 -14.27
C ARG A 106 -4.21 -13.49 -13.99
N PHE A 107 -3.83 -14.04 -12.85
CA PHE A 107 -2.45 -14.18 -12.40
C PHE A 107 -2.14 -15.64 -12.05
N PRO A 108 -1.97 -16.53 -13.04
CA PRO A 108 -1.80 -17.97 -12.81
C PRO A 108 -0.60 -18.31 -11.91
N SER A 109 0.47 -17.51 -11.95
CA SER A 109 1.63 -17.71 -11.07
C SER A 109 1.33 -17.50 -9.58
N ALA A 110 0.22 -16.83 -9.24
CA ALA A 110 -0.21 -16.63 -7.86
C ALA A 110 -0.83 -17.88 -7.20
N ALA A 111 -1.00 -18.97 -7.96
CA ALA A 111 -1.55 -20.22 -7.45
C ALA A 111 -0.77 -20.77 -6.25
N ASN A 112 -1.42 -21.66 -5.49
CA ASN A 112 -0.83 -22.33 -4.32
C ASN A 112 -0.32 -21.37 -3.22
N GLY A 113 -0.93 -20.18 -3.13
CA GLY A 113 -0.59 -19.19 -2.11
C GLY A 113 0.67 -18.36 -2.41
N ALA A 114 1.24 -18.47 -3.61
CA ALA A 114 2.42 -17.69 -4.00
C ALA A 114 2.15 -16.18 -4.10
N GLY A 115 0.89 -15.79 -4.33
CA GLY A 115 0.49 -14.40 -4.49
C GLY A 115 1.29 -13.71 -5.59
N PHE A 116 1.71 -12.47 -5.37
CA PHE A 116 2.46 -11.75 -6.40
C PHE A 116 3.95 -12.05 -6.45
N LYS A 117 4.50 -12.84 -5.52
CA LYS A 117 5.95 -13.06 -5.45
C LYS A 117 6.56 -13.49 -6.80
N PRO A 118 6.01 -14.48 -7.54
CA PRO A 118 6.59 -14.89 -8.82
C PRO A 118 6.56 -13.79 -9.90
N LEU A 119 5.56 -12.90 -9.88
CA LEU A 119 5.50 -11.76 -10.79
C LEU A 119 6.50 -10.68 -10.38
N ALA A 120 6.64 -10.41 -9.08
CA ALA A 120 7.67 -9.50 -8.57
C ALA A 120 9.08 -10.00 -8.94
N ASP A 121 9.37 -11.29 -8.71
CA ASP A 121 10.63 -11.94 -9.07
C ASP A 121 10.95 -11.75 -10.57
N TYR A 122 9.94 -11.93 -11.44
CA TYR A 122 10.09 -11.68 -12.88
C TYR A 122 10.46 -10.23 -13.20
N ILE A 123 9.80 -9.28 -12.55
CA ILE A 123 10.02 -7.83 -12.76
C ILE A 123 11.39 -7.42 -12.23
N HIS A 124 11.78 -7.88 -11.04
CA HIS A 124 13.09 -7.63 -10.44
C HIS A 124 14.22 -8.22 -11.27
N ALA A 125 14.06 -9.42 -11.83
CA ALA A 125 15.03 -10.03 -12.73
C ALA A 125 15.30 -9.21 -14.00
N LYS A 126 14.41 -8.27 -14.35
CA LYS A 126 14.57 -7.32 -15.45
C LYS A 126 15.15 -5.97 -15.02
N GLY A 127 15.55 -5.83 -13.75
CA GLY A 127 16.07 -4.59 -13.17
C GLY A 127 15.00 -3.54 -12.88
N LEU A 128 13.72 -3.94 -12.86
CA LEU A 128 12.57 -3.08 -12.58
C LEU A 128 12.07 -3.31 -11.14
N LYS A 129 11.15 -2.45 -10.69
CA LYS A 129 10.45 -2.48 -9.41
C LYS A 129 8.98 -2.81 -9.64
N PHE A 130 8.35 -3.45 -8.67
CA PHE A 130 6.95 -3.86 -8.75
C PHE A 130 6.06 -3.08 -7.78
N GLY A 131 4.94 -2.61 -8.28
CA GLY A 131 3.93 -1.90 -7.52
C GLY A 131 2.55 -2.52 -7.65
N ILE A 132 1.73 -2.34 -6.61
CA ILE A 132 0.32 -2.71 -6.63
C ILE A 132 -0.55 -1.56 -6.14
N HIS A 133 -1.79 -1.56 -6.61
CA HIS A 133 -2.86 -0.74 -6.04
C HIS A 133 -3.57 -1.47 -4.91
N MET A 134 -4.05 -0.73 -3.91
CA MET A 134 -4.92 -1.25 -2.86
C MET A 134 -6.05 -0.26 -2.56
N MET A 135 -7.19 -0.78 -2.14
CA MET A 135 -8.25 0.04 -1.55
C MET A 135 -8.01 0.20 -0.05
N ARG A 136 -8.30 1.39 0.49
CA ARG A 136 -8.38 1.59 1.93
C ARG A 136 -9.37 0.61 2.57
N GLY A 137 -8.96 0.04 3.70
CA GLY A 137 -9.86 -0.58 4.66
C GLY A 137 -9.87 -2.10 4.62
N ILE A 138 -11.02 -2.69 4.95
CA ILE A 138 -11.26 -4.13 5.05
C ILE A 138 -12.36 -4.60 4.08
N PRO A 139 -12.22 -5.73 3.37
CA PRO A 139 -13.24 -6.19 2.44
C PRO A 139 -14.59 -6.38 3.11
N ARG A 140 -15.67 -5.91 2.48
CA ARG A 140 -17.04 -6.15 2.97
C ARG A 140 -17.32 -7.65 3.06
N GLN A 141 -16.76 -8.44 2.15
CA GLN A 141 -16.84 -9.90 2.16
C GLN A 141 -16.18 -10.49 3.43
N ALA A 142 -15.04 -9.95 3.89
CA ALA A 142 -14.37 -10.42 5.11
C ALA A 142 -15.21 -10.09 6.36
N TRP A 143 -15.86 -8.91 6.38
CA TRP A 143 -16.81 -8.53 7.42
C TRP A 143 -18.05 -9.43 7.43
N GLN A 144 -18.64 -9.71 6.27
CA GLN A 144 -19.82 -10.58 6.14
C GLN A 144 -19.54 -11.99 6.67
N GLN A 145 -18.38 -12.55 6.29
CA GLN A 145 -17.92 -13.87 6.72
C GLN A 145 -17.33 -13.87 8.15
N ASN A 146 -17.16 -12.69 8.74
CA ASN A 146 -16.49 -12.48 10.02
C ASN A 146 -15.14 -13.20 10.12
N LEU A 147 -14.26 -12.99 9.14
CA LEU A 147 -12.96 -13.66 9.11
C LEU A 147 -12.04 -13.16 10.24
N PRO A 148 -11.15 -14.02 10.77
CA PRO A 148 -10.24 -13.66 11.85
C PRO A 148 -9.18 -12.65 11.40
N VAL A 149 -8.77 -11.77 12.31
CA VAL A 149 -7.61 -10.89 12.12
C VAL A 149 -6.35 -11.64 12.56
N LYS A 150 -5.44 -11.87 11.62
CA LYS A 150 -4.21 -12.67 11.82
C LYS A 150 -3.45 -12.26 13.08
N GLY A 151 -3.15 -13.24 13.93
CA GLY A 151 -2.33 -13.04 15.13
C GLY A 151 -3.06 -12.37 16.31
N THR A 152 -4.39 -12.30 16.28
CA THR A 152 -5.20 -11.68 17.34
C THR A 152 -6.43 -12.53 17.68
N PRO A 153 -7.09 -12.28 18.82
CA PRO A 153 -8.40 -12.87 19.12
C PRO A 153 -9.58 -12.15 18.43
N TYR A 154 -9.33 -11.13 17.60
CA TYR A 154 -10.35 -10.30 16.98
C TYR A 154 -10.70 -10.76 15.55
N PHE A 155 -11.85 -10.31 15.07
CA PHE A 155 -12.40 -10.63 13.76
C PHE A 155 -12.77 -9.37 12.99
N ALA A 156 -13.05 -9.52 11.70
CA ALA A 156 -13.43 -8.42 10.81
C ALA A 156 -14.60 -7.58 11.33
N LYS A 157 -15.60 -8.18 11.99
CA LYS A 157 -16.72 -7.45 12.59
C LYS A 157 -16.34 -6.59 13.80
N ASP A 158 -15.23 -6.90 14.47
CA ASP A 158 -14.78 -6.15 15.64
C ASP A 158 -14.09 -4.83 15.25
N ILE A 159 -13.55 -4.75 14.02
CA ILE A 159 -12.67 -3.66 13.58
C ILE A 159 -13.22 -2.85 12.39
N ALA A 160 -14.26 -3.32 11.70
CA ALA A 160 -14.81 -2.59 10.55
C ALA A 160 -15.65 -1.38 10.98
N ASP A 161 -15.47 -0.25 10.29
CA ASP A 161 -16.33 0.92 10.39
C ASP A 161 -17.35 0.92 9.22
N LEU A 162 -18.59 0.52 9.53
CA LEU A 162 -19.67 0.43 8.53
C LEU A 162 -20.18 1.79 8.04
N THR A 163 -19.84 2.87 8.74
CA THR A 163 -20.18 4.24 8.33
C THR A 163 -19.14 4.83 7.38
N SER A 164 -17.96 4.24 7.34
CA SER A 164 -16.84 4.64 6.50
C SER A 164 -16.80 3.78 5.23
N THR A 165 -17.18 4.35 4.10
CA THR A 165 -17.24 3.66 2.80
C THR A 165 -16.63 4.52 1.70
N CYS A 166 -16.23 3.87 0.61
CA CYS A 166 -15.83 4.54 -0.62
C CYS A 166 -17.08 4.87 -1.46
N SER A 167 -17.17 6.09 -1.99
CA SER A 167 -18.33 6.54 -2.77
C SER A 167 -18.38 6.00 -4.21
N TRP A 168 -17.25 5.51 -4.72
CA TRP A 168 -17.08 5.10 -6.12
C TRP A 168 -16.66 3.64 -6.29
N ASN A 169 -16.31 2.94 -5.21
CA ASN A 169 -15.99 1.52 -5.22
C ASN A 169 -16.67 0.78 -4.04
N PRO A 170 -17.25 -0.40 -4.26
CA PRO A 170 -18.07 -1.10 -3.26
C PRO A 170 -17.30 -2.12 -2.40
N ASP A 171 -15.99 -2.31 -2.62
CA ASP A 171 -15.26 -3.49 -2.15
C ASP A 171 -15.04 -3.49 -0.64
N MET A 172 -14.85 -2.31 -0.04
CA MET A 172 -14.34 -2.16 1.33
C MET A 172 -15.29 -1.42 2.27
N TYR A 173 -15.16 -1.71 3.57
CA TYR A 173 -15.46 -0.78 4.67
C TYR A 173 -14.15 -0.17 5.17
N GLY A 174 -14.23 0.98 5.83
CA GLY A 174 -13.09 1.50 6.60
C GLY A 174 -12.74 0.62 7.79
N VAL A 175 -11.55 0.81 8.34
CA VAL A 175 -11.13 0.17 9.60
C VAL A 175 -11.20 1.19 10.74
N ASP A 176 -11.96 0.88 11.79
CA ASP A 176 -12.02 1.69 13.01
C ASP A 176 -10.72 1.53 13.80
N MET A 177 -9.79 2.46 13.59
CA MET A 177 -8.49 2.48 14.26
C MET A 177 -8.54 2.69 15.77
N THR A 178 -9.72 2.89 16.37
CA THR A 178 -9.89 2.88 17.84
C THR A 178 -10.06 1.48 18.42
N LYS A 179 -10.32 0.47 17.57
CA LYS A 179 -10.58 -0.90 18.01
C LYS A 179 -9.28 -1.68 18.20
N PRO A 180 -9.20 -2.55 19.22
CA PRO A 180 -8.10 -3.49 19.32
C PRO A 180 -8.16 -4.46 18.12
N GLY A 181 -6.99 -4.81 17.59
CA GLY A 181 -6.86 -5.60 16.35
C GLY A 181 -6.80 -4.79 15.05
N ALA A 182 -7.25 -3.52 15.03
CA ALA A 182 -7.24 -2.69 13.82
C ALA A 182 -5.83 -2.47 13.25
N GLN A 183 -4.86 -2.11 14.09
CA GLN A 183 -3.46 -1.98 13.65
C GLN A 183 -2.89 -3.33 13.19
N ALA A 184 -3.20 -4.42 13.89
CA ALA A 184 -2.72 -5.76 13.53
C ALA A 184 -3.24 -6.21 12.16
N TYR A 185 -4.45 -5.77 11.77
CA TYR A 185 -4.97 -6.03 10.43
C TYR A 185 -4.11 -5.35 9.35
N TYR A 186 -3.81 -4.05 9.47
CA TYR A 186 -2.90 -3.37 8.54
C TYR A 186 -1.48 -3.93 8.56
N ASP A 187 -0.95 -4.26 9.74
CA ASP A 187 0.35 -4.93 9.88
C ASP A 187 0.35 -6.25 9.07
N SER A 188 -0.71 -7.04 9.17
CA SER A 188 -0.82 -8.34 8.46
C SER A 188 -0.97 -8.19 6.95
N ILE A 189 -1.56 -7.08 6.49
CA ILE A 189 -1.66 -6.74 5.07
C ILE A 189 -0.27 -6.37 4.54
N MET A 190 0.44 -5.46 5.21
CA MET A 190 1.75 -5.02 4.75
C MET A 190 2.80 -6.14 4.88
N GLU A 191 2.68 -7.02 5.88
CA GLU A 191 3.45 -8.27 5.95
C GLU A 191 3.23 -9.15 4.71
N LEU A 192 1.98 -9.32 4.26
CA LEU A 192 1.67 -10.08 3.04
C LEU A 192 2.27 -9.42 1.80
N VAL A 193 2.09 -8.11 1.65
CA VAL A 193 2.60 -7.33 0.52
C VAL A 193 4.13 -7.39 0.46
N ALA A 194 4.81 -7.26 1.61
CA ALA A 194 6.25 -7.41 1.69
C ALA A 194 6.72 -8.83 1.39
N SER A 195 5.96 -9.86 1.77
CA SER A 195 6.27 -11.26 1.43
C SER A 195 6.22 -11.56 -0.08
N TRP A 196 5.52 -10.72 -0.84
CA TRP A 196 5.52 -10.76 -2.31
C TRP A 196 6.60 -9.90 -2.94
N GLU A 197 7.45 -9.27 -2.13
CA GLU A 197 8.51 -8.37 -2.57
C GLU A 197 8.00 -7.17 -3.39
N VAL A 198 6.84 -6.62 -3.04
CA VAL A 198 6.37 -5.35 -3.60
C VAL A 198 7.29 -4.19 -3.18
N ASP A 199 7.56 -3.25 -4.09
CA ASP A 199 8.37 -2.05 -3.86
C ASP A 199 7.54 -0.77 -3.71
N PHE A 200 6.29 -0.79 -4.17
CA PHE A 200 5.42 0.38 -4.22
C PHE A 200 3.95 0.02 -4.00
N VAL A 201 3.27 0.81 -3.18
CA VAL A 201 1.81 0.69 -2.98
C VAL A 201 1.13 2.02 -3.28
N LYS A 202 0.16 2.00 -4.20
CA LYS A 202 -0.81 3.08 -4.40
C LYS A 202 -2.07 2.71 -3.61
N ILE A 203 -2.50 3.54 -2.67
CA ILE A 203 -3.67 3.25 -1.85
C ILE A 203 -4.73 4.32 -2.09
N ASP A 204 -5.84 3.91 -2.70
CA ASP A 204 -6.96 4.79 -3.01
C ASP A 204 -7.98 4.83 -1.86
N ASP A 205 -8.95 5.74 -2.00
CA ASP A 205 -9.95 6.08 -0.97
C ASP A 205 -9.35 6.59 0.34
N LEU A 206 -8.14 7.17 0.30
CA LEU A 206 -7.47 7.75 1.48
C LEU A 206 -7.57 9.27 1.59
N SER A 207 -7.61 9.98 0.46
CA SER A 207 -7.30 11.42 0.43
C SER A 207 -8.54 12.32 0.38
N ARG A 208 -9.68 11.82 -0.09
CA ARG A 208 -10.94 12.58 -0.23
C ARG A 208 -12.16 11.69 0.09
N PRO A 209 -12.71 11.74 1.32
CA PRO A 209 -12.23 12.54 2.46
C PRO A 209 -10.85 12.05 2.98
N TYR A 210 -10.18 12.87 3.78
CA TYR A 210 -8.85 12.53 4.30
C TYR A 210 -8.93 11.59 5.50
N HIS A 211 -8.43 10.36 5.36
CA HIS A 211 -8.53 9.28 6.34
C HIS A 211 -7.27 9.17 7.23
N LEU A 212 -6.94 10.23 7.97
CA LEU A 212 -5.67 10.36 8.73
C LEU A 212 -5.31 9.12 9.56
N LYS A 213 -6.25 8.58 10.33
CA LYS A 213 -5.97 7.45 11.23
C LYS A 213 -5.52 6.19 10.48
N GLU A 214 -6.15 5.91 9.35
CA GLU A 214 -5.78 4.76 8.50
C GLU A 214 -4.45 5.03 7.77
N ILE A 215 -4.18 6.28 7.35
CA ILE A 215 -2.89 6.69 6.78
C ILE A 215 -1.74 6.42 7.77
N GLU A 216 -1.90 6.84 9.03
CA GLU A 216 -0.90 6.59 10.08
C GLU A 216 -0.73 5.11 10.37
N ALA A 217 -1.82 4.34 10.37
CA ALA A 217 -1.79 2.90 10.60
C ALA A 217 -1.04 2.16 9.47
N ILE A 218 -1.31 2.53 8.22
CA ILE A 218 -0.62 2.02 7.04
C ILE A 218 0.87 2.38 7.10
N ARG A 219 1.23 3.63 7.43
CA ARG A 219 2.63 4.05 7.56
C ARG A 219 3.37 3.18 8.57
N LYS A 220 2.79 2.99 9.77
CA LYS A 220 3.36 2.12 10.82
C LYS A 220 3.48 0.67 10.36
N ALA A 221 2.47 0.17 9.65
CA ALA A 221 2.48 -1.20 9.12
C ALA A 221 3.59 -1.40 8.09
N ILE A 222 3.83 -0.45 7.18
CA ILE A 222 4.96 -0.49 6.25
C ILE A 222 6.29 -0.41 6.99
N ASP A 223 6.43 0.45 8.01
CA ASP A 223 7.69 0.55 8.77
C ASP A 223 8.05 -0.76 9.51
N LYS A 224 7.05 -1.61 9.80
CA LYS A 224 7.22 -2.89 10.49
C LYS A 224 7.70 -4.03 9.59
N THR A 225 7.53 -3.93 8.27
CA THR A 225 7.87 -5.02 7.33
C THR A 225 9.39 -5.21 7.18
N GLY A 226 10.17 -4.14 7.40
CA GLY A 226 11.59 -4.10 7.04
C GLY A 226 11.86 -4.02 5.53
N ARG A 227 10.83 -3.77 4.72
CA ARG A 227 10.88 -3.60 3.27
C ARG A 227 10.06 -2.40 2.82
#